data_AF-A0A931V6T4-F1
#
_entry.id   AF-A0A931V6T4-F1
#
_cell.length_a   1.000
_cell.length_b   1.000
_cell.length_c   1.000
_cell.angle_alpha   90.00
_cell.angle_beta   90.00
_cell.angle_gamma   90.00
#
_symmetry.space_group_name_H-M   'P 1'
#
loop_
_entity.id
_entity.type
_entity.pdbx_description
1 polymer ?
#
loop_
_entity_poly.entity_id
_entity_poly.type
_entity_poly.pdbx_seq_one_letter_code
_entity_poly.pdbx_strand_id
1 'polypeptide(L)'
;MVPRFVLLLFVALSASACHRIGSCEAMDANGLKTGCSGPEGWVWDGSSCIFTQACNCTGADCQGLYHDREHCETAHTHCVK
;
A
#
# COMPACT_ATOMS: atom_id res chain seq x y z
N MET A 1 40.55 -0.02 -19.81
CA MET A 1 40.69 1.02 -18.77
C MET A 1 39.38 1.79 -18.70
N VAL A 2 38.51 1.43 -17.75
CA VAL A 2 37.25 2.15 -17.52
C VAL A 2 37.54 3.26 -16.50
N PRO A 3 37.19 4.52 -16.75
CA PRO A 3 37.57 5.62 -15.88
C PRO A 3 36.92 5.46 -14.49
N ARG A 4 37.73 5.63 -13.43
CA ARG A 4 37.34 5.54 -12.00
C ARG A 4 36.14 6.42 -11.62
N PHE A 5 35.77 7.38 -12.45
CA PHE A 5 34.61 8.26 -12.28
C PHE A 5 33.24 7.58 -12.53
N VAL A 6 33.19 6.48 -13.31
CA VAL A 6 31.92 5.80 -13.61
C VAL A 6 31.43 4.95 -12.44
N LEU A 7 32.32 4.58 -11.51
CA LEU A 7 31.98 3.73 -10.36
C LEU A 7 31.18 4.48 -9.27
N LEU A 8 31.21 5.82 -9.27
CA LEU A 8 30.60 6.65 -8.21
C LEU A 8 29.16 7.10 -8.51
N LEU A 9 28.66 6.90 -9.73
CA LEU A 9 27.32 7.35 -10.13
C LEU A 9 26.20 6.32 -9.91
N PHE A 10 26.52 5.08 -9.56
CA PHE A 10 25.53 4.01 -9.38
C PHE A 10 25.11 3.76 -7.92
N VAL A 11 25.65 4.51 -6.95
CA VAL A 11 25.40 4.26 -5.51
C VAL A 11 24.25 5.09 -4.94
N ALA A 12 23.63 5.98 -5.72
CA ALA A 12 22.59 6.86 -5.25
C ALA A 12 21.26 6.62 -5.98
N LEU A 13 20.52 5.56 -5.60
CA LEU A 13 19.05 5.57 -5.53
C LEU A 13 18.54 4.26 -4.91
N SER A 14 18.63 4.15 -3.59
CA SER A 14 17.94 3.10 -2.82
C SER A 14 17.33 3.77 -1.59
N ALA A 15 16.10 4.31 -1.69
CA ALA A 15 15.36 4.77 -0.51
C ALA A 15 13.84 5.03 -0.69
N SER A 16 13.17 4.69 -1.80
CA SER A 16 11.72 5.01 -1.95
C SER A 16 10.80 3.81 -2.14
N ALA A 17 11.28 2.58 -1.87
CA ALA A 17 10.49 1.37 -2.06
C ALA A 17 10.30 0.54 -0.78
N CYS A 18 10.28 1.17 0.40
CA CYS A 18 9.40 0.63 1.45
C CYS A 18 7.97 0.96 1.04
N HIS A 19 7.48 0.26 0.03
CA HIS A 19 6.05 0.14 -0.21
C HIS A 19 5.47 -0.41 1.10
N ARG A 20 4.53 0.30 1.73
CA ARG A 20 3.92 -0.03 3.03
C ARG A 20 3.06 -1.32 2.95
N ILE A 21 3.57 -2.38 2.34
CA ILE A 21 2.90 -3.67 2.34
C ILE A 21 2.99 -4.21 3.77
N GLY A 22 1.84 -4.36 4.43
CA GLY A 22 1.78 -4.88 5.79
C GLY A 22 2.25 -3.91 6.86
N SER A 23 1.98 -2.61 6.73
CA SER A 23 2.09 -1.70 7.89
C SER A 23 0.93 -1.95 8.86
N CYS A 24 1.19 -1.94 10.18
CA CYS A 24 0.10 -2.07 11.15
C CYS A 24 -0.74 -0.79 11.31
N GLU A 25 -0.22 0.37 10.91
CA GLU A 25 -1.04 1.57 10.79
C GLU A 25 -2.13 1.38 9.73
N ALA A 26 -3.29 1.98 9.96
CA ALA A 26 -4.36 2.03 8.97
C ALA A 26 -3.83 2.58 7.65
N MET A 27 -4.30 2.01 6.54
CA MET A 27 -4.00 2.53 5.21
C MET A 27 -4.52 3.95 5.07
N ASP A 28 -3.72 4.82 4.47
CA ASP A 28 -4.12 6.19 4.11
C ASP A 28 -4.98 6.16 2.84
N ALA A 29 -6.21 5.71 3.01
CA ALA A 29 -7.24 5.65 1.97
C ALA A 29 -8.55 6.22 2.54
N ASN A 30 -8.89 7.43 2.13
CA ASN A 30 -10.09 8.15 2.56
C ASN A 30 -11.15 8.17 1.46
N GLY A 31 -12.37 8.66 1.73
CA GLY A 31 -13.42 8.75 0.70
C GLY A 31 -13.97 7.38 0.24
N LEU A 32 -13.70 6.35 1.04
CA LEU A 32 -14.15 4.97 0.92
C LEU A 32 -15.65 4.89 1.27
N LYS A 33 -16.49 4.52 0.30
CA LYS A 33 -17.94 4.32 0.50
C LYS A 33 -18.42 3.13 -0.31
N THR A 34 -19.33 2.33 0.23
CA THR A 34 -20.00 1.27 -0.53
C THR A 34 -21.10 1.83 -1.43
N GLY A 35 -21.29 1.27 -2.64
CA GLY A 35 -22.43 1.57 -3.51
C GLY A 35 -22.17 2.66 -4.56
N CYS A 36 -20.93 2.78 -5.04
CA CYS A 36 -20.54 3.71 -6.09
C CYS A 36 -19.82 2.97 -7.23
N SER A 37 -19.59 3.65 -8.36
CA SER A 37 -18.91 3.07 -9.53
C SER A 37 -17.38 3.20 -9.46
N GLY A 38 -16.79 3.02 -8.29
CA GLY A 38 -15.33 3.08 -8.07
C GLY A 38 -14.67 1.70 -8.03
N PRO A 39 -13.33 1.62 -8.07
CA PRO A 39 -12.60 0.37 -7.80
C PRO A 39 -12.97 -0.18 -6.43
N GLU A 40 -13.25 -1.47 -6.37
CA GLU A 40 -13.59 -2.16 -5.12
C GLU A 40 -12.44 -3.03 -4.65
N GLY A 41 -12.33 -3.20 -3.33
CA GLY A 41 -11.26 -3.99 -2.74
C GLY A 41 -11.28 -3.95 -1.21
N TRP A 42 -10.21 -4.47 -0.63
CA TRP A 42 -10.03 -4.59 0.82
C TRP A 42 -8.98 -3.60 1.32
N VAL A 43 -9.27 -2.98 2.46
CA VAL A 43 -8.42 -1.99 3.13
C VAL A 43 -8.14 -2.44 4.54
N TRP A 44 -6.91 -2.28 4.99
CA TRP A 44 -6.54 -2.42 6.39
C TRP A 44 -6.89 -1.15 7.17
N ASP A 45 -7.80 -1.26 8.13
CA ASP A 45 -8.25 -0.12 8.96
C ASP A 45 -7.39 0.13 10.21
N GLY A 46 -6.26 -0.59 10.35
CA GLY A 46 -5.42 -0.59 11.54
C GLY A 46 -5.68 -1.78 12.47
N SER A 47 -6.79 -2.49 12.27
CA SER A 47 -7.22 -3.61 13.11
C SER A 47 -7.78 -4.80 12.34
N SER A 48 -8.41 -4.56 11.19
CA SER A 48 -9.06 -5.56 10.37
C SER A 48 -9.08 -5.17 8.89
N CYS A 49 -9.32 -6.15 8.03
CA CYS A 49 -9.51 -5.93 6.60
C CYS A 49 -10.99 -5.69 6.30
N ILE A 50 -11.33 -4.48 5.85
CA ILE A 50 -12.70 -4.08 5.51
C ILE A 50 -12.89 -3.98 4.01
N PHE A 51 -14.03 -4.48 3.51
CA PHE A 51 -14.41 -4.33 2.10
C PHE A 51 -14.97 -2.93 1.84
N THR A 52 -14.55 -2.33 0.74
CA THR A 52 -14.92 -0.95 0.40
C THR A 52 -14.87 -0.70 -1.11
N GLN A 53 -15.40 0.46 -1.52
CA GLN A 53 -15.26 0.99 -2.86
C GLN A 53 -14.64 2.39 -2.81
N ALA A 54 -13.62 2.62 -3.64
CA ALA A 54 -12.88 3.87 -3.75
C ALA A 54 -13.59 4.83 -4.72
N CYS A 55 -14.66 5.48 -4.26
CA CYS A 55 -15.45 6.39 -5.09
C CYS A 55 -14.72 7.71 -5.42
N ASN A 56 -14.09 8.28 -4.40
CA ASN A 56 -13.31 9.51 -4.48
C ASN A 56 -12.14 9.37 -3.51
N CYS A 57 -11.33 8.34 -3.75
CA CYS A 57 -10.31 7.97 -2.80
C CYS A 57 -9.19 9.00 -2.79
N THR A 58 -8.85 9.49 -1.60
CA THR A 58 -7.70 10.37 -1.37
C THR A 58 -6.76 9.77 -0.35
N GLY A 59 -5.46 9.95 -0.56
CA GLY A 59 -4.41 9.38 0.29
C GLY A 59 -3.42 8.55 -0.52
N ALA A 60 -2.31 8.20 0.12
CA ALA A 60 -1.20 7.49 -0.54
C ALA A 60 -1.56 6.05 -0.92
N ASP A 61 -2.51 5.41 -0.22
CA ASP A 61 -2.79 3.98 -0.33
C ASP A 61 -4.02 3.66 -1.20
N CYS A 62 -4.63 4.67 -1.83
CA CYS A 62 -5.81 4.50 -2.67
C CYS A 62 -5.62 3.57 -3.89
N GLN A 63 -4.39 3.45 -4.40
CA GLN A 63 -4.05 2.54 -5.49
C GLN A 63 -3.55 1.18 -5.00
N GLY A 64 -3.45 0.99 -3.67
CA GLY A 64 -2.95 -0.20 -3.01
C GLY A 64 -4.04 -1.07 -2.39
N LEU A 65 -5.29 -0.94 -2.85
CA LEU A 65 -6.38 -1.81 -2.39
C LEU A 65 -6.08 -3.27 -2.71
N TYR A 66 -6.32 -4.15 -1.74
CA TYR A 66 -6.17 -5.59 -1.96
C TYR A 66 -7.36 -6.12 -2.75
N HIS A 67 -7.11 -7.04 -3.68
CA HIS A 67 -8.16 -7.65 -4.50
C HIS A 67 -9.12 -8.51 -3.67
N ASP A 68 -8.59 -9.22 -2.68
CA ASP A 68 -9.36 -10.09 -1.81
C ASP A 68 -8.94 -9.96 -0.33
N ARG A 69 -9.80 -10.49 0.54
CA ARG A 69 -9.63 -10.40 2.00
C ARG A 69 -8.40 -11.18 2.47
N GLU A 70 -8.15 -12.35 1.89
CA GLU A 70 -7.08 -13.25 2.31
C GLU A 70 -5.70 -12.60 2.12
N HIS A 71 -5.48 -11.93 0.98
CA HIS A 71 -4.24 -11.18 0.75
C HIS A 71 -4.09 -10.01 1.72
N CYS A 72 -5.18 -9.29 2.02
CA CYS A 72 -5.14 -8.23 3.02
C CYS A 72 -4.80 -8.78 4.41
N GLU A 73 -5.47 -9.84 4.87
CA GLU A 73 -5.25 -10.46 6.17
C GLU A 73 -3.82 -11.04 6.28
N THR A 74 -3.35 -11.69 5.22
CA THR A 74 -2.00 -12.26 5.16
C THR A 74 -0.94 -11.17 5.24
N ALA A 75 -1.11 -10.05 4.53
CA ALA A 75 -0.21 -8.90 4.62
C ALA A 75 -0.13 -8.32 6.04
N HIS A 76 -1.22 -8.41 6.82
CA HIS A 76 -1.33 -7.81 8.16
C HIS A 76 -1.36 -8.84 9.30
N THR A 77 -1.03 -10.10 9.03
CA THR A 77 -1.14 -11.19 10.01
C THR A 77 -0.33 -10.93 11.28
N HIS A 78 0.73 -10.14 11.19
CA HIS A 78 1.63 -9.79 12.28
C HIS A 78 1.16 -8.59 13.13
N CYS A 79 0.08 -7.91 12.71
CA CYS A 79 -0.43 -6.70 13.35
C CYS A 79 -1.51 -6.99 14.40
N VAL A 80 -2.21 -8.12 14.27
CA VAL A 80 -3.21 -8.57 15.22
C VAL A 80 -2.50 -9.31 16.35
N LYS A 81 -2.42 -8.70 17.54
CA LYS A 81 -1.89 -9.30 18.78
C LYS A 81 -2.93 -9.26 19.88
#